data_AF-A0A3B9GLP5-F1
#
_entry.id   AF-A0A3B9GLP5-F1
#
_cell.length_a   1.000
_cell.length_b   1.000
_cell.length_c   1.000
_cell.angle_alpha   90.00
_cell.angle_beta   90.00
_cell.angle_gamma   90.00
#
_symmetry.space_group_name_H-M   'P 1'
#
loop_
_entity.id
_entity.type
_entity.pdbx_description
1 polymer ?
#
loop_
_entity_poly.entity_id
_entity_poly.type
_entity_poly.pdbx_seq_one_letter_code
_entity_poly.pdbx_strand_id
1 'polypeptide(L)'
;MLRKRTAAGSPKAGSRWSGTGLPAPLPWPSPAPRTPVSWNGIYAMYPQSRKSAALNRPPLRLAPRVCTWLIERARCSVRSLAQAAARACRFVGSFLQPWLAYGACSRRLRSALCAELGSGERRARLPSLPAPRGSRLGVRPATATPAPATGGRKRSLALKPLRRWGLRALRLIAYAHIAFIAATSLLIFCYRSVDPPVTVLALSRKYLDGWTIQKPLPSTLAALPKTLRLMLVAVEDYKFYTHHGFDLEAFKRASDLNKAIGQPLYGGSTLTMQLARTLFLVPTKSYLRKYLELIIALELELILPKERILELYFSWAEWGKGVFGVEAASAWHYKRAVKNLSVAQMARLVAILSSPIRYGPYDLEKRSILKTRYEFLLKKYGP
;
A
#
# COMPACT_ATOMS: atom_id res chain seq x y z
N MET A 1 68.26 20.74 -4.65
CA MET A 1 69.28 21.57 -5.33
C MET A 1 69.43 21.09 -6.76
N LEU A 2 69.78 22.01 -7.66
CA LEU A 2 69.98 21.88 -9.11
C LEU A 2 68.74 21.90 -10.00
N ARG A 3 68.88 22.75 -11.01
CA ARG A 3 67.92 23.51 -11.80
C ARG A 3 68.49 23.54 -13.22
N LYS A 4 67.63 23.85 -14.21
CA LYS A 4 67.89 24.20 -15.63
C LYS A 4 67.78 22.99 -16.59
N ARG A 5 67.15 23.08 -17.77
CA ARG A 5 66.72 24.25 -18.57
C ARG A 5 65.84 23.80 -19.77
N THR A 6 64.83 24.62 -20.12
CA THR A 6 64.35 25.05 -21.49
C THR A 6 63.86 23.98 -22.50
N ALA A 7 62.87 24.21 -23.39
CA ALA A 7 62.23 25.43 -23.90
C ALA A 7 60.83 25.14 -24.52
N ALA A 8 59.99 26.20 -24.58
CA ALA A 8 59.13 26.70 -25.68
C ALA A 8 58.31 25.73 -26.59
N GLY A 9 57.09 26.03 -27.03
CA GLY A 9 56.27 27.25 -26.95
C GLY A 9 54.90 27.04 -27.59
N SER A 10 53.94 27.89 -27.21
CA SER A 10 52.59 27.99 -27.77
C SER A 10 52.59 28.61 -29.17
N PRO A 11 51.47 28.48 -29.89
CA PRO A 11 50.89 29.68 -30.50
C PRO A 11 49.40 29.85 -30.16
N LYS A 12 49.04 31.10 -29.87
CA LYS A 12 47.67 31.64 -29.90
C LYS A 12 47.48 32.44 -31.20
N ALA A 13 46.37 32.21 -31.89
CA ALA A 13 45.55 33.15 -32.70
C ALA A 13 44.55 32.27 -33.48
N GLY A 14 43.26 32.52 -33.65
CA GLY A 14 42.49 33.77 -33.62
C GLY A 14 41.76 33.93 -34.96
N SER A 15 40.48 33.55 -35.05
CA SER A 15 39.47 34.09 -35.99
C SER A 15 38.11 33.42 -35.68
N ARG A 16 37.16 34.13 -35.06
CA ARG A 16 36.17 35.04 -35.66
C ARG A 16 35.18 34.31 -36.57
N TRP A 17 34.05 33.89 -35.97
CA TRP A 17 32.73 33.87 -36.61
C TRP A 17 31.71 34.54 -35.67
N SER A 18 31.47 35.82 -35.95
CA SER A 18 30.16 36.47 -35.86
C SER A 18 29.16 35.69 -36.73
N GLY A 19 27.86 35.57 -36.47
CA GLY A 19 26.97 36.10 -35.46
C GLY A 19 25.54 35.79 -35.93
N THR A 20 24.64 35.44 -35.02
CA THR A 20 23.18 35.68 -35.12
C THR A 20 22.63 35.57 -33.70
N GLY A 21 22.08 36.68 -33.21
CA GLY A 21 21.73 36.90 -31.82
C GLY A 21 20.52 36.10 -31.35
N LEU A 22 20.67 35.54 -30.15
CA LEU A 22 19.56 35.25 -29.25
C LEU A 22 19.68 36.23 -28.07
N PRO A 23 18.61 36.94 -27.66
CA PRO A 23 18.68 37.86 -26.55
C PRO A 23 18.99 37.09 -25.26
N ALA A 24 19.89 37.65 -24.46
CA ALA A 24 20.27 37.11 -23.15
C ALA A 24 19.03 36.94 -22.25
N PRO A 25 18.91 35.84 -21.50
CA PRO A 25 17.80 35.67 -20.57
C PRO A 25 17.91 36.73 -19.47
N LEU A 26 16.83 37.48 -19.28
CA LEU A 26 16.68 38.46 -18.19
C LEU A 26 16.98 37.81 -16.83
N PRO A 27 17.68 38.50 -15.92
CA PRO A 27 17.89 38.00 -14.57
C PRO A 27 16.54 37.86 -13.84
N TRP A 28 16.28 36.67 -13.31
CA TRP A 28 15.06 36.37 -12.56
C TRP A 28 15.03 37.12 -11.22
N PRO A 29 13.88 37.65 -10.78
CA PRO A 29 13.77 38.33 -9.50
C PRO A 29 14.03 37.36 -8.35
N SER A 30 14.85 37.78 -7.40
CA SER A 30 15.14 37.08 -6.15
C SER A 30 13.88 36.70 -5.38
N PRO A 31 13.86 35.59 -4.62
CA PRO A 31 12.70 35.17 -3.85
C PRO A 31 12.34 36.22 -2.80
N ALA A 32 11.13 36.78 -2.89
CA ALA A 32 10.61 37.72 -1.92
C ALA A 32 10.53 37.11 -0.50
N PRO A 33 10.74 37.89 0.56
CA PRO A 33 10.69 37.42 1.93
C PRO A 33 9.28 36.94 2.30
N ARG A 34 9.20 35.86 3.08
CA ARG A 34 7.94 35.25 3.54
C ARG A 34 7.30 36.13 4.62
N THR A 35 6.34 36.96 4.25
CA THR A 35 5.44 37.61 5.20
C THR A 35 4.26 36.67 5.54
N PRO A 36 3.72 36.73 6.77
CA PRO A 36 2.53 35.96 7.13
C PRO A 36 1.31 36.51 6.37
N VAL A 37 0.74 35.68 5.50
CA VAL A 37 -0.42 36.04 4.68
C VAL A 37 -1.70 35.98 5.52
N SER A 38 -2.46 37.08 5.53
CA SER A 38 -3.82 37.17 6.03
C SER A 38 -4.76 36.31 5.18
N TRP A 39 -5.39 35.31 5.82
CA TRP A 39 -6.20 34.28 5.15
C TRP A 39 -7.60 34.76 4.75
N ASN A 40 -8.06 35.91 5.24
CA ASN A 40 -9.45 36.35 5.09
C ASN A 40 -9.83 36.74 3.65
N GLY A 41 -8.87 37.20 2.82
CA GLY A 41 -9.15 37.64 1.45
C GLY A 41 -9.39 36.50 0.44
N ILE A 42 -8.80 35.32 0.65
CA ILE A 42 -8.92 34.20 -0.31
C ILE A 42 -10.28 33.49 -0.16
N TYR A 43 -10.84 33.47 1.05
CA TYR A 43 -12.17 32.90 1.30
C TYR A 43 -13.31 33.74 0.71
N ALA A 44 -13.10 35.05 0.50
CA ALA A 44 -14.11 35.95 -0.07
C ALA A 44 -14.34 35.75 -1.58
N MET A 45 -13.42 35.07 -2.28
CA MET A 45 -13.49 34.83 -3.73
C MET A 45 -14.29 33.58 -4.12
N TYR A 46 -14.78 32.80 -3.15
CA TYR A 46 -15.60 31.62 -3.40
C TYR A 46 -17.09 31.97 -3.17
N PRO A 47 -17.95 31.92 -4.21
CA PRO A 47 -19.39 31.95 -3.96
C PRO A 47 -19.73 30.69 -3.15
N GLN A 48 -20.18 30.88 -1.91
CA GLN A 48 -20.76 29.78 -1.15
C GLN A 48 -21.91 29.21 -1.98
N SER A 49 -21.74 27.97 -2.46
CA SER A 49 -22.81 27.25 -3.15
C SER A 49 -24.05 27.31 -2.26
N ARG A 50 -25.17 27.82 -2.82
CA ARG A 50 -26.47 27.99 -2.16
C ARG A 50 -26.89 26.72 -1.42
N LYS A 51 -26.53 26.61 -0.14
CA LYS A 51 -27.15 25.69 0.83
C LYS A 51 -27.69 26.42 2.06
N SER A 52 -27.49 27.74 2.15
CA SER A 52 -27.80 28.54 3.33
C SER A 52 -29.25 29.07 3.38
N ALA A 53 -30.09 28.79 2.39
CA ALA A 53 -31.48 29.27 2.35
C ALA A 53 -32.51 28.29 2.99
N ALA A 54 -32.07 27.27 3.73
CA ALA A 54 -32.94 26.23 4.29
C ALA A 54 -32.86 26.07 5.82
N LEU A 55 -32.40 27.10 6.54
CA LEU A 55 -32.35 27.13 8.01
C LEU A 55 -33.36 28.14 8.56
N ASN A 56 -34.65 27.86 8.36
CA ASN A 56 -35.76 28.41 9.15
C ASN A 56 -37.04 27.60 8.86
N ARG A 57 -37.02 26.30 9.17
CA ARG A 57 -38.24 25.50 9.28
C ARG A 57 -38.29 24.85 10.68
N PRO A 58 -39.46 24.82 11.33
CA PRO A 58 -39.62 24.18 12.64
C PRO A 58 -39.31 22.68 12.55
N PRO A 59 -38.95 22.02 13.67
CA PRO A 59 -38.48 20.63 13.65
C PRO A 59 -39.59 19.68 13.16
N LEU A 60 -39.31 19.02 12.04
CA LEU A 60 -40.13 17.94 11.49
C LEU A 60 -40.07 16.73 12.44
N ARG A 61 -41.21 16.39 13.04
CA ARG A 61 -41.42 15.05 13.62
C ARG A 61 -41.37 14.04 12.48
N LEU A 62 -40.36 13.19 12.45
CA LEU A 62 -40.23 12.11 11.48
C LEU A 62 -41.39 11.12 11.65
N ALA A 63 -42.24 11.03 10.63
CA ALA A 63 -43.34 10.07 10.62
C ALA A 63 -42.81 8.62 10.66
N PRO A 64 -43.49 7.69 11.34
CA PRO A 64 -43.05 6.30 11.54
C PRO A 64 -42.64 5.56 10.24
N ARG A 65 -43.25 5.95 9.12
CA ARG A 65 -43.00 5.38 7.78
C ARG A 65 -41.60 5.63 7.22
N VAL A 66 -40.91 6.70 7.63
CA VAL A 66 -39.54 6.99 7.17
C VAL A 66 -38.52 6.13 7.95
N CYS A 67 -38.76 5.89 9.23
CA CYS A 67 -37.93 4.99 10.04
C CYS A 67 -38.02 3.54 9.55
N THR A 68 -39.22 3.04 9.24
CA THR A 68 -39.37 1.68 8.71
C THR A 68 -38.71 1.53 7.34
N TRP A 69 -38.82 2.53 6.46
CA TRP A 69 -38.14 2.53 5.17
C TRP A 69 -36.59 2.56 5.29
N LEU A 70 -36.04 3.35 6.23
CA LEU A 70 -34.60 3.38 6.50
C LEU A 70 -34.09 2.05 7.06
N ILE A 71 -34.87 1.39 7.93
CA ILE A 71 -34.53 0.07 8.50
C ILE A 71 -34.57 -1.01 7.42
N GLU A 72 -35.56 -1.00 6.52
CA GLU A 72 -35.62 -1.93 5.39
C GLU A 72 -34.46 -1.75 4.40
N ARG A 73 -34.08 -0.51 4.11
CA ARG A 73 -32.94 -0.21 3.23
C ARG A 73 -31.60 -0.61 3.85
N ALA A 74 -31.44 -0.44 5.18
CA ALA A 74 -30.29 -0.95 5.92
C ALA A 74 -30.22 -2.49 5.88
N ARG A 75 -31.35 -3.18 6.05
CA ARG A 75 -31.43 -4.66 5.95
C ARG A 75 -31.08 -5.19 4.55
N CYS A 76 -31.50 -4.49 3.48
CA CYS A 76 -31.10 -4.83 2.11
C CYS A 76 -29.59 -4.67 1.86
N SER A 77 -28.97 -3.61 2.41
CA SER A 77 -27.51 -3.39 2.32
C SER A 77 -26.69 -4.44 3.10
N VAL A 78 -27.19 -4.91 4.24
CA VAL A 78 -26.52 -5.99 5.00
C VAL A 78 -26.55 -7.31 4.23
N ARG A 79 -27.65 -7.61 3.52
CA ARG A 79 -27.74 -8.81 2.67
C ARG A 79 -26.80 -8.74 1.46
N SER A 80 -26.64 -7.58 0.82
CA SER A 80 -25.69 -7.41 -0.29
C SER A 80 -24.22 -7.50 0.18
N LEU A 81 -23.91 -6.94 1.35
CA LEU A 81 -22.60 -7.08 2.00
C LEU A 81 -22.30 -8.54 2.39
N ALA A 82 -23.28 -9.27 2.92
CA ALA A 82 -23.12 -10.69 3.23
C ALA A 82 -22.90 -11.55 1.97
N GLN A 83 -23.58 -11.22 0.86
CA GLN A 83 -23.36 -11.89 -0.42
C GLN A 83 -22.01 -11.57 -1.05
N ALA A 84 -21.55 -10.32 -0.95
CA ALA A 84 -20.21 -9.90 -1.39
C ALA A 84 -19.11 -10.57 -0.56
N ALA A 85 -19.26 -10.62 0.77
CA ALA A 85 -18.36 -11.34 1.67
C ALA A 85 -18.34 -12.84 1.39
N ALA A 86 -19.49 -13.46 1.08
CA ALA A 86 -19.55 -14.88 0.70
C ALA A 86 -18.89 -15.16 -0.65
N ARG A 87 -18.95 -14.23 -1.61
CA ARG A 87 -18.20 -14.33 -2.89
C ARG A 87 -16.70 -14.17 -2.67
N ALA A 88 -16.28 -13.23 -1.83
CA ALA A 88 -14.88 -13.04 -1.45
C ALA A 88 -14.32 -14.28 -0.70
N CYS A 89 -15.07 -14.85 0.24
CA CYS A 89 -14.68 -16.09 0.93
C CYS A 89 -14.54 -17.29 -0.01
N ARG A 90 -15.40 -17.41 -1.03
CA ARG A 90 -15.27 -18.47 -2.04
C ARG A 90 -14.04 -18.28 -2.92
N PHE A 91 -13.75 -17.04 -3.33
CA PHE A 91 -12.57 -16.71 -4.13
C PHE A 91 -11.25 -16.93 -3.37
N VAL A 92 -11.21 -16.53 -2.10
CA VAL A 92 -10.06 -16.78 -1.20
C VAL A 92 -9.94 -18.28 -0.90
N GLY A 93 -11.07 -18.98 -0.72
CA GLY A 93 -11.12 -20.43 -0.51
C GLY A 93 -10.58 -21.24 -1.70
N SER A 94 -10.88 -20.84 -2.95
CA SER A 94 -10.36 -21.51 -4.14
C SER A 94 -8.83 -21.37 -4.30
N PHE A 95 -8.23 -20.29 -3.77
CA PHE A 95 -6.78 -20.12 -3.73
C PHE A 95 -6.09 -20.93 -2.61
N LEU A 96 -6.82 -21.25 -1.54
CA LEU A 96 -6.30 -22.00 -0.38
C LEU A 96 -6.52 -23.51 -0.46
N GLN A 97 -7.42 -24.01 -1.31
CA GLN A 97 -7.69 -25.44 -1.46
C GLN A 97 -6.47 -26.29 -1.87
N PRO A 98 -5.58 -25.86 -2.77
CA PRO A 98 -4.37 -26.63 -3.11
C PRO A 98 -3.42 -26.81 -1.91
N TRP A 99 -3.43 -25.87 -0.96
CA TRP A 99 -2.56 -25.89 0.22
C TRP A 99 -3.11 -26.72 1.38
N LEU A 100 -4.44 -26.85 1.50
CA LEU A 100 -5.08 -27.71 2.50
C LEU A 100 -5.02 -29.21 2.12
N ALA A 101 -5.00 -29.54 0.83
CA ALA A 101 -4.89 -30.91 0.34
C ALA A 101 -3.53 -31.57 0.69
N TYR A 102 -2.44 -30.79 0.71
CA TYR A 102 -1.11 -31.27 1.12
C TYR A 102 -1.04 -31.72 2.60
N GLY A 103 -1.86 -31.12 3.48
CA GLY A 103 -1.92 -31.47 4.90
C GLY A 103 -2.71 -32.76 5.22
N ALA A 104 -3.57 -33.21 4.30
CA ALA A 104 -4.37 -34.42 4.45
C ALA A 104 -3.65 -35.68 3.93
N CYS A 105 -2.87 -35.55 2.86
CA CYS A 105 -2.07 -36.65 2.28
C CYS A 105 -1.05 -37.22 3.27
N SER A 106 -0.40 -36.37 4.07
CA SER A 106 0.60 -36.79 5.07
C SER A 106 0.04 -37.53 6.30
N ARG A 107 -1.29 -37.49 6.53
CA ARG A 107 -1.97 -38.21 7.61
C ARG A 107 -2.48 -39.59 7.20
N ARG A 108 -2.89 -39.77 5.93
CA ARG A 108 -3.25 -41.10 5.39
C ARG A 108 -2.01 -41.97 5.17
N LEU A 109 -0.90 -41.42 4.67
CA LEU A 109 0.36 -42.17 4.55
C LEU A 109 0.89 -42.66 5.90
N ARG A 110 0.76 -41.86 6.96
CA ARG A 110 1.21 -42.25 8.31
C ARG A 110 0.34 -43.31 8.98
N SER A 111 -0.94 -43.40 8.63
CA SER A 111 -1.83 -44.46 9.15
C SER A 111 -1.67 -45.76 8.38
N ALA A 112 -1.42 -45.70 7.07
CA ALA A 112 -1.09 -46.88 6.25
C ALA A 112 0.24 -47.53 6.66
N LEU A 113 1.31 -46.73 6.84
CA LEU A 113 2.62 -47.23 7.26
C LEU A 113 2.66 -47.81 8.68
N CYS A 114 1.78 -47.37 9.58
CA CYS A 114 1.67 -47.96 10.92
C CYS A 114 0.85 -49.26 10.94
N ALA A 115 -0.01 -49.51 9.95
CA ALA A 115 -0.77 -50.74 9.85
C ALA A 115 0.07 -51.91 9.28
N GLU A 116 1.00 -51.63 8.38
CA GLU A 116 1.88 -52.64 7.77
C GLU A 116 3.01 -53.14 8.69
N LEU A 117 3.45 -52.35 9.67
CA LEU A 117 4.52 -52.73 10.60
C LEU A 117 4.04 -53.44 11.88
N GLY A 118 2.73 -53.71 12.01
CA GLY A 118 2.12 -54.30 13.20
C GLY A 118 1.65 -55.76 13.06
N SER A 119 1.86 -56.42 11.92
CA SER A 119 1.35 -57.77 11.65
C SER A 119 2.47 -58.80 11.44
N GLY A 120 3.34 -58.93 12.44
CA GLY A 120 4.52 -59.81 12.41
C GLY A 120 4.55 -60.85 13.54
N GLU A 121 3.42 -61.42 13.96
CA GLU A 121 3.40 -62.63 14.80
C GLU A 121 2.46 -63.67 14.20
N ARG A 122 3.00 -64.54 13.33
CA ARG A 122 2.43 -65.86 13.07
C ARG A 122 3.34 -66.91 13.70
N ARG A 123 2.91 -67.42 14.85
CA ARG A 123 3.38 -68.68 15.44
C ARG A 123 3.15 -69.80 14.43
N ALA A 124 4.22 -70.35 13.86
CA ALA A 124 4.19 -71.65 13.22
C ALA A 124 4.17 -72.73 14.32
N ARG A 125 3.09 -73.52 14.38
CA ARG A 125 3.07 -74.82 15.07
C ARG A 125 3.85 -75.81 14.21
N LEU A 126 4.83 -76.48 14.80
CA LEU A 126 5.42 -77.70 14.26
C LEU A 126 5.01 -78.90 15.12
N PRO A 127 4.87 -80.10 14.53
CA PRO A 127 4.27 -81.25 15.19
C PRO A 127 5.25 -81.97 16.12
N SER A 128 4.68 -82.63 17.12
CA SER A 128 5.33 -83.44 18.15
C SER A 128 6.01 -84.70 17.60
N LEU A 129 7.21 -85.01 18.10
CA LEU A 129 7.85 -86.33 18.04
C LEU A 129 8.42 -86.72 19.41
N PRO A 130 8.53 -88.03 19.71
CA PRO A 130 8.57 -88.54 21.08
C PRO A 130 9.98 -88.55 21.70
N ALA A 131 9.99 -88.59 23.03
CA ALA A 131 11.17 -88.61 23.88
C ALA A 131 11.97 -89.93 23.80
N PRO A 132 13.28 -89.87 24.09
CA PRO A 132 13.97 -90.97 24.74
C PRO A 132 14.42 -90.62 26.17
N ARG A 133 14.34 -91.64 27.03
CA ARG A 133 14.93 -91.70 28.38
C ARG A 133 16.45 -91.70 28.28
N GLY A 134 17.12 -91.05 29.23
CA GLY A 134 18.55 -91.27 29.44
C GLY A 134 19.25 -90.29 30.38
N SER A 135 19.51 -90.78 31.60
CA SER A 135 20.66 -90.50 32.48
C SER A 135 21.11 -89.06 32.80
N ARG A 136 21.08 -88.81 34.11
CA ARG A 136 21.87 -87.83 34.89
C ARG A 136 23.32 -87.72 34.41
N LEU A 137 23.86 -86.51 34.42
CA LEU A 137 25.14 -86.15 35.05
C LEU A 137 25.28 -84.62 35.06
N GLY A 138 25.69 -84.09 36.21
CA GLY A 138 25.71 -82.65 36.49
C GLY A 138 26.87 -81.91 35.83
N VAL A 139 26.65 -80.63 35.57
CA VAL A 139 27.71 -79.62 35.38
C VAL A 139 27.25 -78.31 36.06
N ARG A 140 28.25 -77.68 36.70
CA ARG A 140 28.27 -76.51 37.60
C ARG A 140 27.74 -75.20 36.96
N PRO A 141 27.43 -74.17 37.77
CA PRO A 141 26.72 -72.99 37.31
C PRO A 141 27.63 -72.04 36.53
N ALA A 142 27.15 -71.55 35.40
CA ALA A 142 27.82 -70.50 34.65
C ALA A 142 26.86 -69.32 34.45
N THR A 143 27.35 -68.15 34.89
CA THR A 143 27.12 -66.81 34.34
C THR A 143 25.74 -66.20 34.50
N ALA A 144 25.74 -65.11 35.27
CA ALA A 144 24.69 -64.13 35.40
C ALA A 144 24.15 -63.67 34.04
N THR A 145 22.83 -63.76 33.89
CA THR A 145 22.06 -63.13 32.83
C THR A 145 22.16 -61.60 32.99
N PRO A 146 22.62 -60.82 32.00
CA PRO A 146 22.37 -59.39 32.03
C PRO A 146 20.88 -59.16 31.75
N ALA A 147 20.25 -58.35 32.59
CA ALA A 147 18.84 -57.98 32.48
C ALA A 147 18.52 -57.43 31.07
N PRO A 148 17.29 -57.63 30.55
CA PRO A 148 16.92 -57.06 29.27
C PRO A 148 16.92 -55.54 29.38
N ALA A 149 17.76 -54.89 28.55
CA ALA A 149 17.75 -53.45 28.38
C ALA A 149 16.33 -53.01 27.97
N THR A 150 15.61 -52.42 28.92
CA THR A 150 14.29 -51.82 28.68
C THR A 150 14.42 -50.80 27.57
N GLY A 151 13.71 -51.05 26.46
CA GLY A 151 13.70 -50.21 25.28
C GLY A 151 13.52 -48.74 25.64
N GLY A 152 14.52 -47.94 25.28
CA GLY A 152 14.45 -46.50 25.36
C GLY A 152 13.27 -46.00 24.53
N ARG A 153 12.15 -45.69 25.20
CA ARG A 153 11.08 -44.87 24.65
C ARG A 153 11.76 -43.61 24.11
N LYS A 154 11.81 -43.45 22.79
CA LYS A 154 12.21 -42.19 22.14
C LYS A 154 11.32 -41.10 22.76
N ARG A 155 11.86 -40.37 23.73
CA ARG A 155 11.23 -39.19 24.32
C ARG A 155 11.06 -38.22 23.16
N SER A 156 9.86 -38.18 22.58
CA SER A 156 9.45 -37.08 21.72
C SER A 156 9.58 -35.83 22.58
N LEU A 157 10.69 -35.10 22.44
CA LEU A 157 10.97 -33.85 23.13
C LEU A 157 9.70 -33.00 23.10
N ALA A 158 9.25 -32.61 24.29
CA ALA A 158 7.95 -32.03 24.56
C ALA A 158 7.78 -30.65 23.89
N LEU A 159 7.56 -30.64 22.58
CA LEU A 159 7.18 -29.46 21.77
C LEU A 159 5.68 -29.12 21.90
N LYS A 160 4.92 -29.91 22.68
CA LYS A 160 3.47 -29.78 22.87
C LYS A 160 3.03 -28.42 23.46
N PRO A 161 3.67 -27.84 24.50
CA PRO A 161 3.27 -26.53 25.03
C PRO A 161 3.62 -25.40 24.05
N LEU A 162 4.81 -25.41 23.45
CA LEU A 162 5.25 -24.37 22.51
C LEU A 162 4.36 -24.30 21.26
N ARG A 163 3.91 -25.45 20.75
CA ARG A 163 2.94 -25.53 19.63
C ARG A 163 1.57 -24.94 19.99
N ARG A 164 1.10 -25.12 21.23
CA ARG A 164 -0.19 -24.55 21.69
C ARG A 164 -0.13 -23.03 21.78
N TRP A 165 0.97 -22.47 22.31
CA TRP A 165 1.17 -21.02 22.36
C TRP A 165 1.36 -20.41 20.97
N GLY A 166 2.11 -21.07 20.08
CA GLY A 166 2.24 -20.64 18.69
C GLY A 166 0.90 -20.61 17.93
N LEU A 167 0.07 -21.64 18.08
CA LEU A 167 -1.28 -21.67 17.49
C LEU A 167 -2.20 -20.59 18.05
N ARG A 168 -2.12 -20.29 19.36
CA ARG A 168 -2.87 -19.19 19.97
C ARG A 168 -2.42 -17.84 19.42
N ALA A 169 -1.11 -17.60 19.32
CA ALA A 169 -0.57 -16.37 18.75
C ALA A 169 -0.99 -16.19 17.28
N LEU A 170 -0.90 -17.24 16.46
CA LEU A 170 -1.37 -17.20 15.07
C LEU A 170 -2.86 -16.86 14.94
N ARG A 171 -3.71 -17.43 15.82
CA ARG A 171 -5.15 -17.10 15.85
C ARG A 171 -5.38 -15.65 16.24
N LEU A 172 -4.66 -15.14 17.24
CA LEU A 172 -4.77 -13.73 17.65
C LEU A 172 -4.35 -12.79 16.52
N ILE A 173 -3.25 -13.10 15.82
CA ILE A 173 -2.82 -12.32 14.64
C ILE A 173 -3.89 -12.38 13.55
N ALA A 174 -4.47 -13.55 13.28
CA ALA A 174 -5.54 -13.69 12.30
C ALA A 174 -6.78 -12.87 12.69
N TYR A 175 -7.22 -12.91 13.95
CA TYR A 175 -8.34 -12.11 14.43
C TYR A 175 -8.06 -10.60 14.36
N ALA A 176 -6.86 -10.17 14.77
CA ALA A 176 -6.45 -8.78 14.65
C ALA A 176 -6.45 -8.33 13.17
N HIS A 177 -6.03 -9.21 12.26
CA HIS A 177 -6.01 -8.93 10.83
C HIS A 177 -7.42 -8.82 10.24
N ILE A 178 -8.32 -9.72 10.62
CA ILE A 178 -9.73 -9.69 10.20
C ILE A 178 -10.42 -8.44 10.76
N ALA A 179 -10.17 -8.10 12.03
CA ALA A 179 -10.72 -6.90 12.66
C ALA A 179 -10.21 -5.63 11.97
N PHE A 180 -8.93 -5.59 11.58
CA PHE A 180 -8.36 -4.51 10.81
C PHE A 180 -9.08 -4.32 9.46
N ILE A 181 -9.20 -5.39 8.66
CA ILE A 181 -9.92 -5.36 7.38
C ILE A 181 -11.38 -4.93 7.58
N ALA A 182 -12.08 -5.48 8.57
CA ALA A 182 -13.46 -5.09 8.83
C ALA A 182 -13.59 -3.60 9.18
N ALA A 183 -12.68 -3.07 9.99
CA ALA A 183 -12.67 -1.67 10.39
C ALA A 183 -12.35 -0.73 9.20
N THR A 184 -11.33 -1.04 8.40
CA THR A 184 -10.98 -0.25 7.21
C THR A 184 -12.07 -0.32 6.15
N SER A 185 -12.60 -1.51 5.85
CA SER A 185 -13.74 -1.68 4.94
C SER A 185 -14.97 -0.87 5.37
N LEU A 186 -15.30 -0.83 6.68
CA LEU A 186 -16.41 -0.03 7.19
C LEU A 186 -16.19 1.47 6.96
N LEU A 187 -14.99 1.97 7.24
CA LEU A 187 -14.64 3.37 7.00
C LEU A 187 -14.65 3.71 5.50
N ILE A 188 -14.09 2.85 4.66
CA ILE A 188 -14.08 3.01 3.20
C ILE A 188 -15.51 3.04 2.66
N PHE A 189 -16.40 2.20 3.18
CA PHE A 189 -17.81 2.22 2.82
C PHE A 189 -18.47 3.56 3.14
N CYS A 190 -18.16 4.16 4.30
CA CYS A 190 -18.59 5.52 4.62
C CYS A 190 -17.98 6.54 3.64
N TYR A 191 -16.71 6.38 3.28
CA TYR A 191 -16.01 7.26 2.34
C TYR A 191 -16.54 7.23 0.91
N ARG A 192 -17.40 6.26 0.59
CA ARG A 192 -18.16 6.24 -0.66
C ARG A 192 -19.04 7.47 -0.83
N SER A 193 -19.59 8.01 0.25
CA SER A 193 -20.58 9.11 0.19
C SER A 193 -20.17 10.34 1.01
N VAL A 194 -19.23 10.19 1.93
CA VAL A 194 -18.79 11.27 2.82
C VAL A 194 -17.29 11.43 2.71
N ASP A 195 -16.78 12.66 2.66
CA ASP A 195 -15.33 12.88 2.69
C ASP A 195 -14.75 12.56 4.08
N PRO A 196 -13.54 11.98 4.16
CA PRO A 196 -12.87 11.83 5.44
C PRO A 196 -12.66 13.22 6.06
N PRO A 197 -12.93 13.44 7.36
CA PRO A 197 -12.73 14.76 7.97
C PRO A 197 -11.24 15.11 8.10
N VAL A 198 -10.41 14.10 8.33
CA VAL A 198 -8.95 14.16 8.46
C VAL A 198 -8.37 12.85 7.96
N THR A 199 -7.08 12.85 7.63
CA THR A 199 -6.35 11.64 7.23
C THR A 199 -5.28 11.29 8.26
N VAL A 200 -4.94 10.00 8.37
CA VAL A 200 -3.87 9.56 9.26
C VAL A 200 -2.55 10.23 8.90
N LEU A 201 -2.26 10.42 7.61
CA LEU A 201 -1.07 11.15 7.19
C LEU A 201 -1.08 12.60 7.68
N ALA A 202 -2.17 13.35 7.49
CA ALA A 202 -2.27 14.74 7.96
C ALA A 202 -2.14 14.85 9.49
N LEU A 203 -2.75 13.93 10.23
CA LEU A 203 -2.59 13.85 11.68
C LEU A 203 -1.13 13.56 12.07
N SER A 204 -0.48 12.62 11.38
CA SER A 204 0.93 12.31 11.65
C SER A 204 1.84 13.52 11.41
N ARG A 205 1.62 14.29 10.32
CA ARG A 205 2.36 15.54 10.06
C ARG A 205 2.15 16.57 11.15
N LYS A 206 0.92 16.70 11.66
CA LYS A 206 0.59 17.66 12.71
C LYS A 206 1.25 17.30 14.04
N TYR A 207 1.08 16.07 14.49
CA TYR A 207 1.45 15.66 15.85
C TYR A 207 2.87 15.11 15.98
N LEU A 208 3.41 14.49 14.93
CA LEU A 208 4.77 13.94 14.95
C LEU A 208 5.80 14.91 14.36
N ASP A 209 5.45 15.59 13.26
CA ASP A 209 6.39 16.51 12.58
C ASP A 209 6.21 17.98 13.01
N GLY A 210 5.16 18.30 13.78
CA GLY A 210 4.87 19.65 14.27
C GLY A 210 4.42 20.64 13.18
N TRP A 211 3.86 20.15 12.07
CA TRP A 211 3.47 21.01 10.95
C TRP A 211 2.11 21.69 11.16
N THR A 212 2.01 22.93 10.71
CA THR A 212 0.73 23.59 10.53
C THR A 212 0.03 23.04 9.30
N ILE A 213 -1.08 22.36 9.50
CA ILE A 213 -1.88 21.77 8.42
C ILE A 213 -2.85 22.81 7.89
N GLN A 214 -2.80 23.04 6.58
CA GLN A 214 -3.77 23.88 5.88
C GLN A 214 -5.14 23.21 5.87
N LYS A 215 -6.20 24.01 5.97
CA LYS A 215 -7.56 23.50 5.89
C LYS A 215 -7.76 22.80 4.55
N PRO A 216 -8.13 21.49 4.53
CA PRO A 216 -8.43 20.80 3.29
C PRO A 216 -9.60 21.48 2.56
N LEU A 217 -9.52 21.51 1.24
CA LEU A 217 -10.60 21.98 0.37
C LEU A 217 -11.04 20.84 -0.56
N PRO A 218 -11.83 19.87 -0.04
CA PRO A 218 -12.31 18.76 -0.85
C PRO A 218 -13.11 19.30 -2.04
N SER A 219 -12.90 18.70 -3.21
CA SER A 219 -13.55 19.12 -4.45
C SER A 219 -14.02 17.91 -5.22
N THR A 220 -15.20 18.03 -5.82
CA THR A 220 -15.74 16.97 -6.66
C THR A 220 -14.90 16.81 -7.91
N LEU A 221 -14.79 15.58 -8.41
CA LEU A 221 -13.99 15.28 -9.60
C LEU A 221 -14.49 16.05 -10.83
N ALA A 222 -15.79 16.32 -10.90
CA ALA A 222 -16.42 17.09 -11.97
C ALA A 222 -16.00 18.57 -11.97
N ALA A 223 -15.71 19.16 -10.79
CA ALA A 223 -15.25 20.53 -10.68
C ALA A 223 -13.79 20.71 -11.15
N LEU A 224 -13.01 19.62 -11.20
CA LEU A 224 -11.61 19.65 -11.60
C LEU A 224 -11.45 19.64 -13.14
N PRO A 225 -10.51 20.44 -13.70
CA PRO A 225 -10.20 20.43 -15.12
C PRO A 225 -9.93 19.01 -15.64
N LYS A 226 -10.53 18.64 -16.77
CA LYS A 226 -10.31 17.32 -17.40
C LYS A 226 -8.83 17.08 -17.70
N THR A 227 -8.13 18.11 -18.19
CA THR A 227 -6.70 18.08 -18.48
C THR A 227 -5.88 17.69 -17.25
N LEU A 228 -6.16 18.28 -16.08
CA LEU A 228 -5.47 17.93 -14.83
C LEU A 228 -5.66 16.46 -14.44
N ARG A 229 -6.90 15.96 -14.54
CA ARG A 229 -7.23 14.56 -14.25
C ARG A 229 -6.43 13.60 -15.13
N LEU A 230 -6.34 13.90 -16.42
CA LEU A 230 -5.58 13.09 -17.38
C LEU A 230 -4.06 13.18 -17.13
N MET A 231 -3.54 14.37 -16.84
CA MET A 231 -2.12 14.57 -16.51
C MET A 231 -1.71 13.74 -15.30
N LEU A 232 -2.51 13.77 -14.22
CA LEU A 232 -2.24 13.02 -13.01
C LEU A 232 -2.17 11.51 -13.31
N VAL A 233 -3.21 10.97 -13.95
CA VAL A 233 -3.28 9.55 -14.30
C VAL A 233 -2.11 9.16 -15.21
N ALA A 234 -1.80 9.95 -16.23
CA ALA A 234 -0.73 9.62 -17.16
C ALA A 234 0.66 9.50 -16.52
N VAL A 235 0.92 10.25 -15.44
CA VAL A 235 2.25 10.33 -14.83
C VAL A 235 2.36 9.48 -13.56
N GLU A 236 1.31 9.40 -12.76
CA GLU A 236 1.33 8.59 -11.53
C GLU A 236 0.92 7.15 -11.77
N ASP A 237 -0.01 6.89 -12.69
CA ASP A 237 -0.62 5.56 -12.86
C ASP A 237 -1.37 5.40 -14.19
N TYR A 238 -0.63 5.22 -15.29
CA TYR A 238 -1.21 5.18 -16.63
C TYR A 238 -2.19 4.01 -16.86
N LYS A 239 -2.15 2.96 -16.01
CA LYS A 239 -3.07 1.81 -16.02
C LYS A 239 -4.18 1.93 -14.98
N PHE A 240 -4.38 3.11 -14.38
CA PHE A 240 -5.31 3.34 -13.28
C PHE A 240 -6.70 2.76 -13.53
N TYR A 241 -7.26 2.94 -14.74
CA TYR A 241 -8.61 2.46 -15.06
C TYR A 241 -8.69 0.97 -15.38
N THR A 242 -7.55 0.29 -15.56
CA THR A 242 -7.50 -1.12 -15.98
C THR A 242 -7.13 -2.09 -14.85
N HIS A 243 -6.34 -1.66 -13.86
CA HIS A 243 -5.95 -2.52 -12.74
C HIS A 243 -6.94 -2.38 -11.56
N HIS A 244 -6.87 -3.29 -10.59
CA HIS A 244 -7.70 -3.26 -9.38
C HIS A 244 -6.83 -3.04 -8.13
N GLY A 245 -6.29 -1.83 -7.98
CA GLY A 245 -5.47 -1.43 -6.82
C GLY A 245 -3.98 -1.72 -6.91
N PHE A 246 -3.56 -2.78 -7.59
CA PHE A 246 -2.15 -3.13 -7.72
C PHE A 246 -1.79 -3.51 -9.17
N ASP A 247 -0.68 -2.97 -9.66
CA ASP A 247 -0.14 -3.28 -10.99
C ASP A 247 1.11 -4.16 -10.84
N LEU A 248 0.93 -5.46 -11.07
CA LEU A 248 1.98 -6.48 -11.03
C LEU A 248 3.10 -6.20 -12.05
N GLU A 249 2.75 -5.70 -13.24
CA GLU A 249 3.73 -5.43 -14.29
C GLU A 249 4.55 -4.17 -13.98
N ALA A 250 3.91 -3.12 -13.46
CA ALA A 250 4.62 -1.94 -12.96
C ALA A 250 5.53 -2.30 -11.79
N PHE A 251 5.07 -3.16 -10.88
CA PHE A 251 5.88 -3.64 -9.76
C PHE A 251 7.09 -4.46 -10.25
N LYS A 252 6.88 -5.40 -11.17
CA LYS A 252 7.96 -6.24 -11.72
C LYS A 252 8.99 -5.38 -12.45
N ARG A 253 8.56 -4.49 -13.34
CA ARG A 253 9.45 -3.55 -14.05
C ARG A 253 10.24 -2.66 -13.09
N ALA A 254 9.58 -2.11 -12.07
CA ALA A 254 10.27 -1.31 -11.06
C ALA A 254 11.29 -2.16 -10.29
N SER A 255 10.97 -3.42 -9.97
CA SER A 255 11.91 -4.34 -9.32
C SER A 255 13.12 -4.65 -10.21
N ASP A 256 12.90 -4.94 -11.49
CA ASP A 256 13.95 -5.28 -12.43
C ASP A 256 14.90 -4.08 -12.67
N LEU A 257 14.35 -2.88 -12.84
CA LEU A 257 15.14 -1.64 -12.94
C LEU A 257 15.94 -1.35 -11.65
N ASN A 258 15.32 -1.54 -10.49
CA ASN A 258 15.99 -1.33 -9.20
C ASN A 258 17.12 -2.35 -8.96
N LYS A 259 16.95 -3.60 -9.43
CA LYS A 259 18.02 -4.61 -9.39
C LYS A 259 19.17 -4.25 -10.33
N ALA A 260 18.85 -3.81 -11.55
CA ALA A 260 19.87 -3.39 -12.52
C ALA A 260 20.70 -2.18 -12.03
N ILE A 261 20.08 -1.27 -11.29
CA ILE A 261 20.73 -0.07 -10.74
C ILE A 261 21.34 -0.32 -9.34
N GLY A 262 21.00 -1.43 -8.69
CA GLY A 262 21.43 -1.75 -7.33
C GLY A 262 20.81 -0.87 -6.23
N GLN A 263 19.81 -0.04 -6.56
CA GLN A 263 19.14 0.86 -5.61
C GLN A 263 17.61 0.92 -5.86
N PRO A 264 16.79 1.05 -4.81
CA PRO A 264 15.33 1.20 -4.93
C PRO A 264 14.97 2.64 -5.38
N LEU A 265 15.21 2.95 -6.66
CA LEU A 265 15.01 4.27 -7.24
C LEU A 265 13.60 4.47 -7.84
N TYR A 266 13.05 3.44 -8.47
CA TYR A 266 11.73 3.45 -9.11
C TYR A 266 10.66 2.84 -8.19
N GLY A 267 9.56 3.57 -7.99
CA GLY A 267 8.42 3.12 -7.19
C GLY A 267 7.30 2.56 -8.06
N GLY A 268 6.93 1.30 -7.85
CA GLY A 268 5.77 0.66 -8.52
C GLY A 268 4.45 0.79 -7.74
N SER A 269 4.18 1.94 -7.12
CA SER A 269 2.95 2.14 -6.33
C SER A 269 1.88 2.85 -7.16
N THR A 270 0.69 2.25 -7.24
CA THR A 270 -0.49 2.80 -7.93
C THR A 270 -1.07 4.00 -7.18
N LEU A 271 -1.93 4.78 -7.85
CA LEU A 271 -2.67 5.88 -7.22
C LEU A 271 -3.48 5.39 -6.01
N THR A 272 -4.09 4.22 -6.12
CA THR A 272 -4.88 3.62 -5.04
C THR A 272 -4.01 3.26 -3.82
N MET A 273 -2.81 2.71 -4.02
CA MET A 273 -1.88 2.45 -2.92
C MET A 273 -1.39 3.74 -2.25
N GLN A 274 -1.14 4.77 -3.06
CA GLN A 274 -0.77 6.08 -2.52
C GLN A 274 -1.91 6.70 -1.70
N LEU A 275 -3.16 6.56 -2.15
CA LEU A 275 -4.33 7.00 -1.41
C LEU A 275 -4.50 6.22 -0.10
N ALA A 276 -4.39 4.89 -0.15
CA ALA A 276 -4.46 4.01 1.02
C ALA A 276 -3.48 4.46 2.12
N ARG A 277 -2.23 4.74 1.72
CA ARG A 277 -1.20 5.28 2.60
C ARG A 277 -1.63 6.60 3.23
N THR A 278 -2.12 7.53 2.42
CA THR A 278 -2.51 8.86 2.87
C THR A 278 -3.66 8.82 3.86
N LEU A 279 -4.71 8.05 3.56
CA LEU A 279 -5.93 8.01 4.37
C LEU A 279 -5.71 7.32 5.72
N PHE A 280 -5.01 6.18 5.75
CA PHE A 280 -5.08 5.26 6.88
C PHE A 280 -3.74 4.97 7.58
N LEU A 281 -2.60 5.33 6.98
CA LEU A 281 -1.30 4.85 7.48
C LEU A 281 -0.34 5.97 7.85
N VAL A 282 0.45 5.72 8.89
CA VAL A 282 1.55 6.59 9.32
C VAL A 282 2.75 6.38 8.37
N PRO A 283 3.45 7.44 7.95
CA PRO A 283 4.53 7.37 6.96
C PRO A 283 5.83 6.76 7.53
N THR A 284 5.85 5.45 7.75
CA THR A 284 7.04 4.69 8.20
C THR A 284 7.62 3.82 7.10
N LYS A 285 8.93 3.70 6.98
CA LYS A 285 9.54 2.80 5.98
C LYS A 285 9.59 1.37 6.52
N SER A 286 8.48 0.63 6.41
CA SER A 286 8.39 -0.78 6.81
C SER A 286 7.67 -1.64 5.78
N TYR A 287 8.06 -2.92 5.71
CA TYR A 287 7.37 -3.93 4.88
C TYR A 287 5.95 -4.17 5.37
N LEU A 288 5.72 -4.13 6.70
CA LEU A 288 4.39 -4.26 7.27
C LEU A 288 3.46 -3.14 6.78
N ARG A 289 3.90 -1.87 6.81
CA ARG A 289 3.11 -0.77 6.25
C ARG A 289 2.81 -1.02 4.77
N LYS A 290 3.79 -1.52 3.99
CA LYS A 290 3.59 -1.79 2.56
C LYS A 290 2.55 -2.89 2.31
N TYR A 291 2.51 -3.90 3.17
CA TYR A 291 1.48 -4.93 3.17
C TYR A 291 0.10 -4.35 3.49
N LEU A 292 -0.01 -3.50 4.52
CA LEU A 292 -1.27 -2.83 4.87
C LEU A 292 -1.74 -1.89 3.75
N GLU A 293 -0.83 -1.18 3.06
CA GLU A 293 -1.15 -0.37 1.87
C GLU A 293 -1.82 -1.21 0.79
N LEU A 294 -1.28 -2.40 0.52
CA LEU A 294 -1.80 -3.29 -0.50
C LEU A 294 -3.22 -3.76 -0.16
N ILE A 295 -3.46 -4.18 1.08
CA ILE A 295 -4.78 -4.64 1.51
C ILE A 295 -5.81 -3.52 1.40
N ILE A 296 -5.50 -2.35 1.97
CA ILE A 296 -6.40 -1.19 1.92
C ILE A 296 -6.64 -0.77 0.48
N ALA A 297 -5.64 -0.83 -0.40
CA ALA A 297 -5.81 -0.52 -1.83
C ALA A 297 -6.81 -1.49 -2.50
N LEU A 298 -6.75 -2.78 -2.17
CA LEU A 298 -7.73 -3.75 -2.66
C LEU A 298 -9.13 -3.45 -2.10
N GLU A 299 -9.25 -3.10 -0.81
CA GLU A 299 -10.54 -2.71 -0.21
C GLU A 299 -11.13 -1.45 -0.87
N LEU A 300 -10.31 -0.43 -1.13
CA LEU A 300 -10.71 0.79 -1.82
C LEU A 300 -11.29 0.47 -3.20
N GLU A 301 -10.66 -0.42 -3.95
CA GLU A 301 -11.06 -0.80 -5.32
C GLU A 301 -12.28 -1.70 -5.37
N LEU A 302 -12.51 -2.49 -4.31
CA LEU A 302 -13.70 -3.32 -4.18
C LEU A 302 -14.93 -2.49 -3.78
N ILE A 303 -14.76 -1.44 -2.98
CA ILE A 303 -15.88 -0.71 -2.36
C ILE A 303 -16.19 0.61 -3.10
N LEU A 304 -15.17 1.28 -3.63
CA LEU A 304 -15.28 2.59 -4.26
C LEU A 304 -15.18 2.48 -5.79
N PRO A 305 -15.97 3.28 -6.54
CA PRO A 305 -15.74 3.45 -7.97
C PRO A 305 -14.45 4.24 -8.23
N LYS A 306 -13.84 4.04 -9.41
CA LYS A 306 -12.58 4.68 -9.82
C LYS A 306 -12.63 6.21 -9.73
N GLU A 307 -13.77 6.80 -10.06
CA GLU A 307 -14.00 8.23 -9.99
C GLU A 307 -13.89 8.72 -8.55
N ARG A 308 -14.47 7.98 -7.59
CA ARG A 308 -14.40 8.34 -6.17
C ARG A 308 -13.00 8.18 -5.60
N ILE A 309 -12.26 7.14 -6.02
CA ILE A 309 -10.85 6.97 -5.65
C ILE A 309 -10.04 8.18 -6.13
N LEU A 310 -10.22 8.58 -7.39
CA LEU A 310 -9.52 9.72 -7.96
C LEU A 310 -9.90 11.04 -7.29
N GLU A 311 -11.19 11.22 -6.96
CA GLU A 311 -11.70 12.37 -6.21
C GLU A 311 -11.07 12.50 -4.82
N LEU A 312 -11.03 11.40 -4.08
CA LEU A 312 -10.38 11.33 -2.77
C LEU A 312 -8.88 11.61 -2.88
N TYR A 313 -8.21 11.08 -3.92
CA TYR A 313 -6.80 11.37 -4.18
C TYR A 313 -6.59 12.88 -4.39
N PHE A 314 -7.35 13.52 -5.27
CA PHE A 314 -7.23 14.95 -5.49
C PHE A 314 -7.54 15.78 -4.25
N SER A 315 -8.44 15.32 -3.38
CA SER A 315 -8.84 16.06 -2.18
C SER A 315 -7.87 15.89 -1.01
N TRP A 316 -7.16 14.76 -0.95
CA TRP A 316 -6.43 14.37 0.27
C TRP A 316 -4.97 14.03 0.07
N ALA A 317 -4.46 13.91 -1.16
CA ALA A 317 -3.03 13.72 -1.39
C ALA A 317 -2.22 14.89 -0.81
N GLU A 318 -1.00 14.62 -0.38
CA GLU A 318 -0.05 15.63 0.11
C GLU A 318 0.63 16.31 -1.08
N TRP A 319 0.44 17.62 -1.26
CA TRP A 319 1.01 18.40 -2.37
C TRP A 319 2.12 19.37 -1.91
N GLY A 320 2.42 19.38 -0.61
CA GLY A 320 3.46 20.19 -0.01
C GLY A 320 3.49 20.03 1.50
N LYS A 321 4.43 20.70 2.19
CA LYS A 321 4.49 20.68 3.65
C LYS A 321 3.21 21.24 4.25
N GLY A 322 2.40 20.37 4.86
CA GLY A 322 1.12 20.72 5.48
C GLY A 322 0.01 21.06 4.49
N VAL A 323 0.20 20.81 3.18
CA VAL A 323 -0.77 21.14 2.13
C VAL A 323 -1.37 19.85 1.59
N PHE A 324 -2.65 19.62 1.90
CA PHE A 324 -3.39 18.43 1.49
C PHE A 324 -4.52 18.84 0.53
N GLY A 325 -4.59 18.14 -0.60
CA GLY A 325 -5.55 18.41 -1.66
C GLY A 325 -5.08 19.42 -2.71
N VAL A 326 -5.54 19.23 -3.94
CA VAL A 326 -5.09 19.98 -5.11
C VAL A 326 -5.58 21.42 -5.12
N GLU A 327 -6.79 21.68 -4.62
CA GLU A 327 -7.30 23.06 -4.46
C GLU A 327 -6.47 23.83 -3.43
N ALA A 328 -6.18 23.20 -2.29
CA ALA A 328 -5.29 23.79 -1.29
C ALA A 328 -3.89 24.05 -1.87
N ALA A 329 -3.37 23.14 -2.70
CA ALA A 329 -2.09 23.34 -3.39
C ALA A 329 -2.10 24.49 -4.40
N SER A 330 -3.15 24.59 -5.21
CA SER A 330 -3.31 25.69 -6.16
C SER A 330 -3.40 27.04 -5.45
N ALA A 331 -4.18 27.12 -4.37
CA ALA A 331 -4.27 28.31 -3.53
C ALA A 331 -2.91 28.60 -2.85
N TRP A 332 -2.20 27.59 -2.38
CA TRP A 332 -0.90 27.74 -1.73
C TRP A 332 0.15 28.29 -2.69
N HIS A 333 0.34 27.65 -3.86
CA HIS A 333 1.43 27.93 -4.79
C HIS A 333 1.13 29.07 -5.77
N TYR A 334 -0.11 29.22 -6.22
CA TYR A 334 -0.48 30.15 -7.29
C TYR A 334 -1.52 31.18 -6.90
N LYS A 335 -2.08 31.10 -5.68
CA LYS A 335 -3.14 32.01 -5.20
C LYS A 335 -4.36 32.02 -6.13
N ARG A 336 -4.67 30.87 -6.73
CA ARG A 336 -5.75 30.68 -7.71
C ARG A 336 -6.53 29.41 -7.43
N ALA A 337 -7.80 29.37 -7.83
CA ALA A 337 -8.57 28.13 -7.91
C ALA A 337 -7.99 27.22 -9.01
N VAL A 338 -8.09 25.89 -8.86
CA VAL A 338 -7.51 24.94 -9.81
C VAL A 338 -8.06 25.12 -11.22
N LYS A 339 -9.35 25.46 -11.34
CA LYS A 339 -10.01 25.76 -12.63
C LYS A 339 -9.41 26.94 -13.40
N ASN A 340 -8.67 27.83 -12.73
CA ASN A 340 -8.06 29.03 -13.30
C ASN A 340 -6.55 28.86 -13.55
N LEU A 341 -6.03 27.64 -13.42
CA LEU A 341 -4.63 27.35 -13.72
C LEU A 341 -4.41 27.16 -15.22
N SER A 342 -3.28 27.67 -15.71
CA SER A 342 -2.82 27.33 -17.06
C SER A 342 -2.38 25.86 -17.13
N VAL A 343 -2.34 25.31 -18.34
CA VAL A 343 -1.83 23.95 -18.59
C VAL A 343 -0.41 23.77 -18.03
N ALA A 344 0.44 24.78 -18.19
CA ALA A 344 1.79 24.76 -17.63
C ALA A 344 1.79 24.73 -16.09
N GLN A 345 0.93 25.51 -15.44
CA GLN A 345 0.80 25.50 -13.98
C GLN A 345 0.29 24.16 -13.45
N MET A 346 -0.70 23.56 -14.12
CA MET A 346 -1.20 22.21 -13.82
C MET A 346 -0.09 21.17 -13.98
N ALA A 347 0.65 21.22 -15.10
CA ALA A 347 1.76 20.31 -15.36
C ALA A 347 2.86 20.40 -14.29
N ARG A 348 3.21 21.61 -13.84
CA ARG A 348 4.17 21.81 -12.74
C ARG A 348 3.70 21.20 -11.43
N LEU A 349 2.42 21.35 -11.07
CA LEU A 349 1.86 20.72 -9.87
C LEU A 349 1.91 19.19 -9.95
N VAL A 350 1.50 18.61 -11.07
CA VAL A 350 1.53 17.15 -11.24
C VAL A 350 2.97 16.62 -11.27
N ALA A 351 3.92 17.37 -11.84
CA ALA A 351 5.32 16.95 -11.88
C ALA A 351 5.92 16.75 -10.48
N ILE A 352 5.60 17.65 -9.53
CA ILE A 352 6.19 17.62 -8.17
C ILE A 352 5.61 16.54 -7.25
N LEU A 353 4.49 15.91 -7.60
CA LEU A 353 3.84 14.87 -6.76
C LEU A 353 4.72 13.68 -6.41
N SER A 354 5.79 13.42 -7.18
CA SER A 354 6.78 12.40 -6.82
C SER A 354 7.55 12.73 -5.54
N SER A 355 7.65 14.00 -5.14
CA SER A 355 8.41 14.47 -3.98
C SER A 355 7.93 15.86 -3.48
N PRO A 356 6.64 16.02 -3.13
CA PRO A 356 5.99 17.32 -2.91
C PRO A 356 6.51 18.06 -1.66
N ILE A 357 7.04 17.33 -0.69
CA ILE A 357 7.63 17.92 0.53
C ILE A 357 8.98 18.60 0.22
N ARG A 358 9.70 18.11 -0.80
CA ARG A 358 11.08 18.52 -1.11
C ARG A 358 11.15 19.58 -2.20
N TYR A 359 10.19 19.62 -3.12
CA TYR A 359 10.23 20.46 -4.30
C TYR A 359 8.91 21.20 -4.48
N GLY A 360 8.99 22.50 -4.79
CA GLY A 360 7.86 23.29 -5.27
C GLY A 360 7.75 23.32 -6.80
N PRO A 361 6.67 23.91 -7.35
CA PRO A 361 6.40 23.98 -8.79
C PRO A 361 7.48 24.71 -9.62
N TYR A 362 8.34 25.48 -8.96
CA TYR A 362 9.44 26.23 -9.56
C TYR A 362 10.80 25.55 -9.38
N ASP A 363 10.86 24.42 -8.65
CA ASP A 363 12.09 23.69 -8.35
C ASP A 363 12.37 22.52 -9.31
N LEU A 364 11.72 22.49 -10.49
CA LEU A 364 11.77 21.34 -11.41
C LEU A 364 13.19 21.03 -11.90
N GLU A 365 14.02 22.04 -12.11
CA GLU A 365 15.41 21.88 -12.56
C GLU A 365 16.31 21.22 -11.49
N LYS A 366 15.89 21.21 -10.21
CA LYS A 366 16.68 20.60 -9.13
C LYS A 366 16.71 19.08 -9.19
N ARG A 367 15.87 18.45 -10.03
CA ARG A 367 15.84 17.00 -10.21
C ARG A 367 15.37 16.63 -11.61
N SER A 368 16.22 15.94 -12.37
CA SER A 368 15.97 15.57 -13.78
C SER A 368 14.61 14.90 -14.01
N ILE A 369 14.18 14.03 -13.09
CA ILE A 369 12.88 13.34 -13.20
C ILE A 369 11.68 14.32 -13.16
N LEU A 370 11.78 15.43 -12.42
CA LEU A 370 10.70 16.42 -12.32
C LEU A 370 10.59 17.22 -13.62
N LYS A 371 11.74 17.65 -14.15
CA LYS A 371 11.83 18.28 -15.47
C LYS A 371 11.27 17.38 -16.56
N THR A 372 11.71 16.13 -16.61
CA THR A 372 11.24 15.13 -17.59
C THR A 372 9.72 14.93 -17.50
N ARG A 373 9.18 14.82 -16.28
CA ARG A 373 7.72 14.71 -16.06
C ARG A 373 6.98 15.95 -16.57
N TYR A 374 7.49 17.15 -16.29
CA TYR A 374 6.88 18.39 -16.78
C TYR A 374 6.91 18.52 -18.29
N GLU A 375 8.05 18.25 -18.93
CA GLU A 375 8.20 18.28 -20.39
C GLU A 375 7.30 17.25 -21.07
N PHE A 376 7.21 16.03 -20.54
CA PHE A 376 6.28 15.02 -21.01
C PHE A 376 4.82 15.51 -20.97
N LEU A 377 4.42 16.13 -19.86
CA LEU A 377 3.07 16.66 -19.68
C LEU A 377 2.78 17.80 -20.65
N LEU A 378 3.71 18.74 -20.84
CA LEU A 378 3.54 19.82 -21.81
C LEU A 378 3.50 19.30 -23.24
N LYS A 379 4.36 18.36 -23.62
CA LYS A 379 4.34 17.77 -24.96
C LYS A 379 3.02 17.07 -25.26
N LYS A 380 2.41 16.44 -24.25
CA LYS A 380 1.19 15.62 -24.42
C LYS A 380 -0.11 16.41 -24.29
N TYR A 381 -0.13 17.45 -23.46
CA TYR A 381 -1.36 18.17 -23.09
C TYR A 381 -1.26 19.69 -23.28
N GLY A 382 -0.11 20.19 -23.70
CA GLY A 382 0.10 21.58 -24.09
C GLY A 382 -0.67 21.97 -25.34
N PRO A 383 -0.82 23.29 -25.59
CA PRO A 383 -1.40 23.81 -26.80
C PRO A 383 -0.55 23.52 -28.05
#